data_AF-A0A653DUZ6-F1
#
_entry.id   AF-A0A653DUZ6-F1
#
_cell.length_a   1.000
_cell.length_b   1.000
_cell.length_c   1.000
_cell.angle_alpha   90.00
_cell.angle_beta   90.00
_cell.angle_gamma   90.00
#
_symmetry.space_group_name_H-M   'P 1'
#
loop_
_entity.id
_entity.type
_entity.pdbx_description
1 polymer ?
#
loop_
_entity_poly.entity_id
_entity_poly.type
_entity_poly.pdbx_seq_one_letter_code
_entity_poly.pdbx_strand_id
1 'polypeptide(L)'
;MVVNNNIDKLAEDLEKQELEAPSGITTPQVYEQLLAIYLYQNDLCNAKYLWKRIPESVKTSTPELKNIWTVGQCMWKRDFSGIYKALNEVTWSDTVVDIMKQVQESIRNRAVDLISQAYSSITIDTVCAMTGLTPDICIPACVEKGWSFEADTNMIHPVRQVVEPAGQTSSEDQLYKLTDFVSFLEN
;
A
#
# COMPACT_ATOMS: atom_id res chain seq x y z
N MET A 1 -13.43 5.95 -1.56
CA MET A 1 -14.06 4.85 -0.80
C MET A 1 -14.82 3.84 -1.65
N VAL A 2 -15.22 4.14 -2.89
CA VAL A 2 -15.95 3.19 -3.77
C VAL A 2 -15.03 2.18 -4.48
N VAL A 3 -13.76 2.53 -4.73
CA VAL A 3 -12.80 1.68 -5.46
C VAL A 3 -12.28 0.51 -4.59
N ASN A 4 -11.98 0.74 -3.30
CA ASN A 4 -11.50 -0.31 -2.39
C ASN A 4 -12.47 -1.50 -2.29
N ASN A 5 -13.78 -1.23 -2.16
CA ASN A 5 -14.80 -2.28 -2.06
C ASN A 5 -14.87 -3.19 -3.30
N ASN A 6 -14.38 -2.73 -4.45
CA ASN A 6 -14.34 -3.56 -5.66
C ASN A 6 -13.08 -4.44 -5.70
N ILE A 7 -11.95 -3.92 -5.21
CA ILE A 7 -10.69 -4.66 -5.16
C ILE A 7 -10.73 -5.75 -4.09
N ASP A 8 -11.33 -5.46 -2.93
CA ASP A 8 -11.43 -6.45 -1.85
C ASP A 8 -12.32 -7.63 -2.27
N LYS A 9 -13.44 -7.35 -2.95
CA LYS A 9 -14.29 -8.41 -3.54
C LYS A 9 -13.56 -9.19 -4.64
N LEU A 10 -12.81 -8.51 -5.49
CA LEU A 10 -12.00 -9.17 -6.52
C LEU A 10 -10.93 -10.08 -5.87
N ALA A 11 -10.34 -9.66 -4.76
CA ALA A 11 -9.41 -10.49 -3.99
C ALA A 11 -10.09 -11.78 -3.50
N GLU A 12 -11.27 -11.66 -2.87
CA GLU A 12 -12.06 -12.80 -2.38
C GLU A 12 -12.42 -13.78 -3.51
N ASP A 13 -12.85 -13.26 -4.67
CA ASP A 13 -13.19 -14.09 -5.83
C ASP A 13 -11.96 -14.84 -6.39
N LEU A 14 -10.82 -14.16 -6.49
CA LEU A 14 -9.57 -14.77 -6.95
C LEU A 14 -9.00 -15.78 -5.94
N GLU A 15 -9.13 -15.53 -4.65
CA GLU A 15 -8.76 -16.47 -3.58
C GLU A 15 -9.61 -17.74 -3.66
N LYS A 16 -10.93 -17.58 -3.85
CA LYS A 16 -11.84 -18.70 -4.06
C LYS A 16 -11.47 -19.50 -5.31
N GLN A 17 -11.16 -18.82 -6.42
CA GLN A 17 -10.72 -19.47 -7.64
C GLN A 17 -9.41 -20.25 -7.47
N GLU A 18 -8.50 -19.76 -6.62
CA GLU A 18 -7.25 -20.47 -6.30
C GLU A 18 -7.51 -21.72 -5.45
N LEU A 19 -8.43 -21.65 -4.47
CA LEU A 19 -8.81 -22.78 -3.61
C LEU A 19 -9.62 -23.86 -4.34
N GLU A 20 -10.50 -23.47 -5.26
CA GLU A 20 -11.37 -24.37 -6.01
C GLU A 20 -10.68 -24.96 -7.27
N ALA A 21 -9.40 -24.65 -7.48
CA ALA A 21 -8.65 -25.14 -8.63
C ALA A 21 -8.58 -26.69 -8.65
N PRO A 22 -9.06 -27.37 -9.72
CA PRO A 22 -9.21 -28.84 -9.75
C PRO A 22 -7.91 -29.63 -9.54
N SER A 23 -6.77 -29.02 -9.87
CA SER A 23 -5.42 -29.61 -9.75
C SER A 23 -4.60 -29.00 -8.61
N GLY A 24 -5.19 -28.10 -7.81
CA GLY A 24 -4.49 -27.29 -6.80
C GLY A 24 -3.54 -26.23 -7.39
N ILE A 25 -3.52 -26.04 -8.71
CA ILE A 25 -2.73 -25.02 -9.40
C ILE A 25 -3.69 -24.25 -10.30
N THR A 26 -3.81 -22.94 -10.08
CA THR A 26 -4.64 -22.05 -10.89
C THR A 26 -3.87 -21.44 -12.07
N THR A 27 -4.54 -20.63 -12.88
CA THR A 27 -3.93 -19.95 -14.02
C THR A 27 -2.93 -18.89 -13.55
N PRO A 28 -1.84 -18.64 -14.30
CA PRO A 28 -0.84 -17.66 -13.91
C PRO A 28 -1.41 -16.24 -13.71
N GLN A 29 -2.43 -15.88 -14.49
CA GLN A 29 -3.09 -14.57 -14.40
C GLN A 29 -3.74 -14.34 -13.03
N VAL A 30 -4.34 -15.38 -12.45
CA VAL A 30 -4.94 -15.30 -11.10
C VAL A 30 -3.85 -15.01 -10.07
N TYR A 31 -2.70 -15.67 -10.16
CA TYR A 31 -1.58 -15.40 -9.27
C TYR A 31 -1.01 -14.00 -9.43
N GLU A 32 -0.92 -13.48 -10.66
CA GLU A 32 -0.44 -12.13 -10.95
C GLU A 32 -1.37 -11.06 -10.34
N GLN A 33 -2.67 -11.19 -10.59
CA GLN A 33 -3.68 -10.27 -10.05
C GLN A 33 -3.72 -10.32 -8.52
N LEU A 34 -3.79 -11.52 -7.95
CA LEU A 34 -3.89 -11.71 -6.50
C LEU A 34 -2.62 -11.21 -5.78
N LEU A 35 -1.44 -11.43 -6.36
CA LEU A 35 -0.19 -10.87 -5.83
C LEU A 35 -0.19 -9.33 -5.88
N ALA A 36 -0.62 -8.74 -7.00
CA ALA A 36 -0.68 -7.28 -7.14
C ALA A 36 -1.70 -6.65 -6.17
N ILE A 37 -2.83 -7.31 -5.93
CA ILE A 37 -3.83 -6.84 -4.96
C ILE A 37 -3.27 -6.86 -3.54
N TYR A 38 -2.56 -7.91 -3.13
CA TYR A 38 -1.90 -7.93 -1.82
C TYR A 38 -0.84 -6.83 -1.67
N LEU A 39 -0.12 -6.49 -2.74
CA LEU A 39 0.79 -5.33 -2.72
C LEU A 39 0.00 -4.02 -2.55
N TYR A 40 -1.12 -3.85 -3.23
CA TYR A 40 -1.99 -2.67 -3.12
C TYR A 40 -2.54 -2.49 -1.70
N GLN A 41 -3.03 -3.58 -1.10
CA GLN A 41 -3.50 -3.60 0.30
C GLN A 41 -2.36 -3.45 1.32
N ASN A 42 -1.10 -3.50 0.86
CA ASN A 42 0.10 -3.56 1.68
C ASN A 42 0.10 -4.76 2.65
N ASP A 43 -0.52 -5.88 2.26
CA ASP A 43 -0.43 -7.15 2.98
C ASP A 43 0.75 -7.97 2.45
N LEU A 44 1.95 -7.52 2.85
CA LEU A 44 3.19 -8.13 2.38
C LEU A 44 3.39 -9.56 2.91
N CYS A 45 2.75 -9.90 4.02
CA CYS A 45 2.79 -11.24 4.60
C CYS A 45 2.07 -12.23 3.69
N ASN A 46 0.81 -11.92 3.33
CA ASN A 46 0.04 -12.78 2.44
C ASN A 46 0.64 -12.81 1.03
N ALA A 47 1.18 -11.69 0.52
CA ALA A 47 1.95 -11.67 -0.72
C ALA A 47 3.14 -12.66 -0.70
N LYS A 48 3.90 -12.68 0.40
CA LYS A 48 5.04 -13.60 0.57
C LYS A 48 4.62 -15.06 0.65
N TYR A 49 3.54 -15.36 1.37
CA TYR A 49 3.04 -16.73 1.48
C TYR A 49 2.45 -17.23 0.17
N LEU A 50 1.75 -16.37 -0.57
CA LEU A 50 1.30 -16.66 -1.93
C LEU A 50 2.51 -17.00 -2.82
N TRP A 51 3.53 -16.14 -2.86
CA TRP A 51 4.74 -16.40 -3.65
C TRP A 51 5.40 -17.75 -3.32
N LYS A 52 5.36 -18.18 -2.06
CA LYS A 52 5.87 -19.49 -1.64
C LYS A 52 4.99 -20.65 -2.09
N ARG A 53 3.66 -20.46 -2.16
CA ARG A 53 2.70 -21.48 -2.61
C ARG A 53 2.74 -21.72 -4.13
N ILE A 54 3.06 -20.69 -4.91
CA ILE A 54 3.11 -20.81 -6.37
C ILE A 54 4.22 -21.81 -6.81
N PRO A 55 3.89 -22.80 -7.66
CA PRO A 55 4.87 -23.76 -8.19
C PRO A 55 6.00 -23.11 -8.99
N GLU A 56 7.18 -23.73 -8.97
CA GLU A 56 8.36 -23.21 -9.68
C GLU A 56 8.19 -23.21 -11.21
N SER A 57 7.39 -24.14 -11.74
CA SER A 57 7.02 -24.19 -13.15
C SER A 57 6.31 -22.91 -13.59
N VAL A 58 5.34 -22.43 -12.79
CA VAL A 58 4.58 -21.21 -13.06
C VAL A 58 5.51 -19.99 -13.01
N LYS A 59 6.32 -19.85 -11.94
CA LYS A 59 7.31 -18.76 -11.80
C LYS A 59 8.30 -18.69 -12.97
N THR A 60 8.63 -19.82 -13.57
CA THR A 60 9.55 -19.87 -14.70
C THR A 60 8.87 -19.51 -16.00
N SER A 61 7.61 -19.92 -16.19
CA SER A 61 6.82 -19.59 -17.37
C SER A 61 6.34 -18.13 -17.42
N THR A 62 6.13 -17.47 -16.28
CA THR A 62 5.60 -16.11 -16.24
C THR A 62 6.63 -15.10 -15.67
N PRO A 63 7.31 -14.33 -16.54
CA PRO A 63 8.25 -13.31 -16.10
C PRO A 63 7.55 -12.13 -15.41
N GLU A 64 6.32 -11.81 -15.79
CA GLU A 64 5.55 -10.73 -15.17
C GLU A 64 5.31 -10.98 -13.68
N LEU A 65 4.93 -12.20 -13.30
CA LEU A 65 4.79 -12.60 -11.90
C LEU A 65 6.07 -12.39 -11.07
N LYS A 66 7.25 -12.68 -11.65
CA LYS A 66 8.55 -12.38 -11.01
C LYS A 66 8.76 -10.88 -10.84
N ASN A 67 8.38 -10.08 -11.83
CA ASN A 67 8.50 -8.62 -11.77
C ASN A 67 7.61 -8.02 -10.68
N ILE A 68 6.36 -8.49 -10.56
CA ILE A 68 5.45 -8.10 -9.47
C ILE A 68 6.09 -8.44 -8.12
N TRP A 69 6.67 -9.64 -7.99
CA TRP A 69 7.35 -10.03 -6.74
C TRP A 69 8.59 -9.19 -6.44
N THR A 70 9.37 -8.78 -7.45
CA THR A 70 10.50 -7.85 -7.27
C THR A 70 10.04 -6.53 -6.64
N VAL A 71 8.90 -5.98 -7.09
CA VAL A 71 8.27 -4.80 -6.45
C VAL A 71 7.96 -5.11 -4.98
N GLY A 72 7.33 -6.27 -4.70
CA GLY A 72 7.04 -6.73 -3.34
C GLY A 72 8.29 -6.87 -2.46
N GLN A 73 9.42 -7.30 -3.00
CA GLN A 73 10.70 -7.38 -2.28
C GLN A 73 11.25 -5.99 -1.92
N CYS A 74 11.15 -5.02 -2.83
CA CYS A 74 11.52 -3.63 -2.55
C CYS A 74 10.59 -3.01 -1.50
N MET A 75 9.28 -3.30 -1.56
CA MET A 75 8.32 -2.89 -0.52
C MET A 75 8.65 -3.49 0.85
N TRP A 76 9.02 -4.77 0.90
CA TRP A 76 9.41 -5.44 2.14
C TRP A 76 10.65 -4.79 2.79
N LYS A 77 11.63 -4.39 1.97
CA LYS A 77 12.85 -3.69 2.42
C LYS A 77 12.63 -2.20 2.69
N ARG A 78 11.44 -1.66 2.38
CA ARG A 78 11.14 -0.22 2.40
C ARG A 78 12.08 0.61 1.52
N ASP A 79 12.59 0.03 0.45
CA ASP A 79 13.42 0.73 -0.53
C ASP A 79 12.54 1.43 -1.57
N PHE A 80 12.08 2.63 -1.25
CA PHE A 80 11.22 3.42 -2.12
C PHE A 80 11.82 3.63 -3.52
N SER A 81 13.12 3.91 -3.60
CA SER A 81 13.81 4.10 -4.87
C SER A 81 13.78 2.84 -5.74
N GLY A 82 13.96 1.66 -5.11
CA GLY A 82 13.87 0.36 -5.77
C GLY A 82 12.45 0.04 -6.23
N ILE A 83 11.42 0.40 -5.45
CA ILE A 83 10.02 0.20 -5.84
C ILE A 83 9.73 0.95 -7.14
N TYR A 84 10.01 2.25 -7.21
CA TYR A 84 9.70 3.04 -8.41
C TYR A 84 10.53 2.62 -9.62
N LYS A 85 11.77 2.16 -9.43
CA LYS A 85 12.56 1.57 -10.51
C LYS A 85 11.90 0.30 -11.05
N ALA A 86 11.56 -0.66 -10.18
CA ALA A 86 10.93 -1.91 -10.57
C ALA A 86 9.53 -1.69 -11.20
N LEU A 87 8.79 -0.67 -10.77
CA LEU A 87 7.50 -0.31 -11.34
C LEU A 87 7.58 0.27 -12.75
N ASN A 88 8.61 1.08 -13.03
CA ASN A 88 8.79 1.78 -14.31
C ASN A 88 9.59 0.99 -15.34
N GLU A 89 10.36 -0.02 -14.91
CA GLU A 89 11.18 -0.86 -15.80
C GLU A 89 10.33 -1.83 -16.64
N VAL A 90 9.11 -2.14 -16.20
CA VAL A 90 8.28 -3.20 -16.76
C VAL A 90 6.99 -2.61 -17.34
N THR A 91 6.64 -3.06 -18.54
CA THR A 91 5.31 -2.82 -19.13
C THR A 91 4.34 -3.90 -18.66
N TRP A 92 3.42 -3.52 -17.78
CA TRP A 92 2.39 -4.40 -17.23
C TRP A 92 1.35 -4.79 -18.28
N SER A 93 0.84 -6.02 -18.20
CA SER A 93 -0.27 -6.48 -19.02
C SER A 93 -1.60 -5.82 -18.60
N ASP A 94 -2.57 -5.83 -19.50
CA ASP A 94 -3.88 -5.19 -19.29
C ASP A 94 -4.62 -5.73 -18.04
N THR A 95 -4.30 -6.96 -17.61
CA THR A 95 -4.89 -7.59 -16.43
C THR A 95 -4.42 -7.00 -15.11
N VAL A 96 -3.20 -6.44 -15.05
CA VAL A 96 -2.56 -5.98 -13.82
C VAL A 96 -2.17 -4.51 -13.84
N VAL A 97 -2.13 -3.89 -15.03
CA VAL A 97 -1.69 -2.50 -15.22
C VAL A 97 -2.43 -1.50 -14.34
N ASP A 98 -3.75 -1.63 -14.23
CA ASP A 98 -4.56 -0.71 -13.44
C ASP A 98 -4.37 -0.92 -11.94
N ILE A 99 -4.17 -2.17 -11.51
CA ILE A 99 -3.86 -2.50 -10.11
C ILE A 99 -2.48 -1.95 -9.76
N MET A 100 -1.47 -2.16 -10.61
CA MET A 100 -0.11 -1.69 -10.36
C MET A 100 0.00 -0.15 -10.35
N LYS A 101 -0.79 0.56 -11.16
CA LYS A 101 -0.91 2.02 -11.06
C LYS A 101 -1.46 2.44 -9.69
N GLN A 102 -2.48 1.75 -9.20
CA GLN A 102 -3.03 2.01 -7.87
C GLN A 102 -2.05 1.63 -6.76
N VAL A 103 -1.25 0.56 -6.93
CA VAL A 103 -0.14 0.23 -6.02
C VAL A 103 0.83 1.42 -5.95
N GLN A 104 1.28 1.94 -7.09
CA GLN A 104 2.19 3.09 -7.14
C GLN A 104 1.62 4.32 -6.41
N GLU A 105 0.35 4.64 -6.64
CA GLU A 105 -0.34 5.75 -5.98
C GLU A 105 -0.47 5.53 -4.47
N SER A 106 -0.86 4.33 -4.05
CA SER A 106 -0.98 3.97 -2.63
C SER A 106 0.36 4.08 -1.89
N ILE A 107 1.46 3.63 -2.51
CA ILE A 107 2.81 3.73 -1.95
C ILE A 107 3.20 5.20 -1.80
N ARG A 108 2.92 6.03 -2.82
CA ARG A 108 3.20 7.47 -2.76
C ARG A 108 2.41 8.16 -1.65
N ASN A 109 1.12 7.87 -1.54
CA ASN A 109 0.26 8.44 -0.48
C ASN A 109 0.80 8.07 0.90
N ARG A 110 1.13 6.79 1.11
CA ARG A 110 1.73 6.31 2.36
C ARG A 110 3.08 6.95 2.66
N ALA A 111 3.90 7.19 1.65
CA ALA A 111 5.18 7.88 1.80
C ALA A 111 4.97 9.33 2.25
N VAL A 112 4.02 10.04 1.63
CA VAL A 112 3.65 11.41 2.00
C VAL A 112 3.09 11.47 3.42
N ASP A 113 2.21 10.55 3.80
CA ASP A 113 1.67 10.46 5.15
C ASP A 113 2.78 10.21 6.18
N LEU A 114 3.70 9.28 5.88
CA LEU A 114 4.87 9.01 6.72
C LEU A 114 5.75 10.26 6.88
N ILE A 115 6.02 10.98 5.79
CA ILE A 115 6.81 12.21 5.84
C ILE A 115 6.14 13.23 6.77
N SER A 116 4.82 13.43 6.63
CA SER A 116 4.05 14.38 7.45
C SER A 116 4.06 14.04 8.95
N GLN A 117 4.14 12.76 9.29
CA GLN A 117 4.03 12.30 10.67
C GLN A 117 5.38 12.16 11.37
N ALA A 118 6.41 11.71 10.65
CA ALA A 118 7.69 11.30 11.22
C ALA A 118 8.79 12.36 11.10
N TYR A 119 8.66 13.35 10.22
CA TYR A 119 9.70 14.35 9.97
C TYR A 119 9.22 15.76 10.32
N SER A 120 10.03 16.48 11.08
CA SER A 120 9.89 17.93 11.26
C SER A 120 10.59 18.71 10.15
N SER A 121 11.71 18.18 9.66
CA SER A 121 12.48 18.70 8.54
C SER A 121 13.09 17.53 7.77
N ILE A 122 13.07 17.60 6.44
CA ILE A 122 13.54 16.54 5.55
C ILE A 122 14.14 17.15 4.27
N THR A 123 15.17 16.54 3.69
CA THR A 123 15.77 17.07 2.45
C THR A 123 14.86 16.84 1.24
N ILE A 124 14.89 17.73 0.26
CA ILE A 124 14.15 17.54 -1.00
C ILE A 124 14.51 16.21 -1.68
N ASP A 125 15.79 15.81 -1.67
CA ASP A 125 16.25 14.57 -2.30
C ASP A 125 15.61 13.33 -1.68
N THR A 126 15.44 13.31 -0.36
CA THR A 126 14.80 12.18 0.33
C THR A 126 13.30 12.16 0.08
N VAL A 127 12.64 13.32 -0.01
CA VAL A 127 11.23 13.42 -0.42
C VAL A 127 11.04 12.91 -1.85
N CYS A 128 11.91 13.30 -2.79
CA CYS A 128 11.91 12.79 -4.16
C CYS A 128 12.11 11.28 -4.20
N ALA A 129 13.09 10.76 -3.45
CA ALA A 129 13.35 9.32 -3.38
C ALA A 129 12.17 8.53 -2.79
N MET A 130 11.46 9.09 -1.80
CA MET A 130 10.31 8.46 -1.15
C MET A 130 9.02 8.52 -1.99
N THR A 131 8.83 9.57 -2.79
CA THR A 131 7.61 9.78 -3.60
C THR A 131 7.74 9.32 -5.06
N GLY A 132 8.98 9.09 -5.52
CA GLY A 132 9.29 8.73 -6.90
C GLY A 132 9.10 9.87 -7.89
N LEU A 133 9.04 11.11 -7.41
CA LEU A 133 8.82 12.31 -8.21
C LEU A 133 10.13 13.10 -8.36
N THR A 134 10.20 13.93 -9.40
CA THR A 134 11.30 14.88 -9.60
C THR A 134 11.14 16.08 -8.67
N PRO A 135 12.25 16.77 -8.32
CA PRO A 135 12.19 17.94 -7.44
C PRO A 135 11.26 19.04 -7.96
N ASP A 136 11.18 19.22 -9.29
CA ASP A 136 10.31 20.20 -9.94
C ASP A 136 8.81 19.97 -9.67
N ILE A 137 8.41 18.72 -9.42
CA ILE A 137 7.03 18.34 -9.10
C ILE A 137 6.85 18.26 -7.58
N CYS A 138 7.86 17.79 -6.84
CA CYS A 138 7.81 17.68 -5.39
C CYS A 138 7.57 19.02 -4.69
N ILE A 139 8.32 20.06 -5.07
CA ILE A 139 8.22 21.38 -4.42
C ILE A 139 6.80 21.96 -4.51
N PRO A 140 6.18 22.11 -5.69
CA PRO A 140 4.82 22.64 -5.78
C PRO A 140 3.80 21.74 -5.06
N ALA A 141 3.95 20.41 -5.12
CA ALA A 141 3.07 19.48 -4.41
C ALA A 141 3.17 19.63 -2.87
N CYS A 142 4.38 19.88 -2.34
CA CYS A 142 4.58 20.14 -0.91
C CYS A 142 3.92 21.46 -0.49
N VAL A 143 4.07 22.51 -1.30
CA VAL A 143 3.45 23.81 -1.03
C VAL A 143 1.91 23.71 -1.08
N GLU A 144 1.35 22.98 -2.05
CA GLU A 144 -0.09 22.72 -2.14
C GLU A 144 -0.63 21.99 -0.90
N LYS A 145 0.17 21.07 -0.33
CA LYS A 145 -0.15 20.40 0.94
C LYS A 145 0.05 21.26 2.18
N GLY A 146 0.51 22.51 2.05
CA GLY A 146 0.75 23.43 3.15
C GLY A 146 2.07 23.21 3.87
N TRP A 147 3.04 22.50 3.25
CA TRP A 147 4.41 22.38 3.77
C TRP A 147 5.25 23.56 3.30
N SER A 148 6.27 23.94 4.08
CA SER A 148 7.21 25.00 3.69
C SER A 148 8.47 24.42 3.07
N PHE A 149 8.98 25.09 2.03
CA PHE A 149 10.26 24.78 1.39
C PHE A 149 11.26 25.91 1.64
N GLU A 150 12.44 25.56 2.10
CA GLU A 150 13.54 26.47 2.38
C GLU A 150 14.64 26.29 1.31
N ALA A 151 14.78 27.30 0.43
CA ALA A 151 15.68 27.23 -0.73
C ALA A 151 17.17 27.29 -0.34
N ASP A 152 17.51 27.92 0.78
CA ASP A 152 18.91 28.07 1.22
C ASP A 152 19.53 26.74 1.65
N THR A 153 18.72 25.85 2.22
CA THR A 153 19.14 24.56 2.79
C THR A 153 18.61 23.36 2.00
N ASN A 154 17.77 23.57 0.99
CA ASN A 154 17.05 22.53 0.24
C ASN A 154 16.22 21.59 1.16
N MET A 155 15.62 22.17 2.20
CA MET A 155 14.83 21.47 3.19
C MET A 155 13.34 21.72 3.02
N ILE A 156 12.55 20.66 3.22
CA ILE A 156 11.10 20.72 3.36
C ILE A 156 10.79 20.56 4.85
N HIS A 157 9.82 21.36 5.33
CA HIS A 157 9.29 21.26 6.68
C HIS A 157 7.83 20.77 6.61
N PRO A 158 7.59 19.46 6.77
CA PRO A 158 6.26 18.89 6.71
C PRO A 158 5.41 19.37 7.88
N VAL A 159 4.15 19.69 7.59
CA VAL A 159 3.16 19.99 8.63
C VAL A 159 2.39 18.71 8.91
N ARG A 160 2.44 18.27 10.16
CA ARG A 160 1.64 17.14 10.63
C ARG A 160 0.17 17.49 10.47
N GLN A 161 -0.54 16.69 9.68
CA GLN A 161 -1.99 16.79 9.63
C GLN A 161 -2.56 16.30 10.97
N VAL A 162 -3.30 17.17 11.66
CA VAL A 162 -4.04 16.78 12.86
C VAL A 162 -5.20 15.91 12.38
N VAL A 163 -5.02 14.60 12.45
CA VAL A 163 -6.14 13.67 12.31
C VAL A 163 -6.99 13.89 13.55
N GLU A 164 -8.17 14.48 13.39
CA GLU A 164 -9.15 14.54 14.48
C GLU A 164 -9.33 13.11 15.02
N PRO A 165 -9.18 12.87 16.33
CA PRO A 165 -9.30 11.54 16.88
C PRO A 165 -10.68 10.98 16.51
N ALA A 166 -10.67 9.95 15.66
CA ALA A 166 -11.88 9.25 15.27
C ALA A 166 -12.50 8.64 16.53
N GLY A 167 -13.63 9.22 16.96
CA GLY A 167 -14.41 8.75 18.09
C GLY A 167 -13.85 9.19 19.44
N GLN A 168 -14.27 10.37 19.90
CA GLN A 168 -14.86 10.35 21.24
C GLN A 168 -15.99 9.33 21.16
N THR A 169 -15.81 8.13 21.74
CA THR A 169 -16.93 7.21 21.92
C THR A 169 -18.09 8.02 22.46
N SER A 170 -19.26 7.95 21.81
CA SER A 170 -20.43 8.65 22.31
C SER A 170 -20.55 8.40 23.81
N SER A 171 -20.84 9.44 24.59
CA SER A 171 -21.11 9.29 26.02
C SER A 171 -22.12 8.17 26.30
N GLU A 172 -23.04 7.91 25.35
CA GLU A 172 -23.99 6.81 25.45
C GLU A 172 -23.33 5.43 25.30
N ASP A 173 -22.36 5.25 24.39
CA ASP A 173 -21.61 3.99 24.26
C ASP A 173 -20.79 3.69 25.52
N GLN A 174 -20.26 4.74 26.16
CA GLN A 174 -19.56 4.62 27.43
C GLN A 174 -20.51 4.21 28.56
N LEU A 175 -21.71 4.82 28.62
CA LEU A 175 -22.74 4.47 29.60
C LEU A 175 -23.28 3.05 29.41
N TYR A 176 -23.46 2.61 28.16
CA TYR A 176 -23.88 1.25 27.85
C TYR A 176 -22.84 0.23 28.35
N LYS A 177 -21.55 0.45 28.04
CA LYS A 177 -20.46 -0.40 28.53
C LYS A 177 -20.36 -0.41 30.06
N LEU A 178 -20.53 0.75 30.70
CA LEU A 178 -20.54 0.84 32.17
C LEU A 178 -21.72 0.06 32.77
N THR A 179 -22.89 0.12 32.15
CA THR A 179 -24.07 -0.63 32.59
C THR A 179 -23.85 -2.13 32.45
N ASP A 180 -23.26 -2.58 31.34
CA ASP A 180 -22.88 -3.98 31.14
C ASP A 180 -21.87 -4.44 32.21
N PHE A 181 -20.85 -3.64 32.51
CA PHE A 181 -19.87 -3.98 33.56
C PHE A 181 -20.50 -4.08 34.95
N VAL A 182 -21.40 -3.16 35.30
CA VAL A 182 -22.11 -3.22 36.59
C VAL A 182 -23.01 -4.46 36.65
N SER A 183 -23.75 -4.75 35.59
CA SER A 183 -24.63 -5.94 35.53
C SER A 183 -23.86 -7.27 35.63
N PHE A 184 -22.62 -7.31 35.12
CA PHE A 184 -21.74 -8.47 35.21
C PHE A 184 -21.16 -8.66 36.62
N LEU A 185 -20.90 -7.58 37.36
CA LEU A 185 -20.34 -7.64 38.72
C LEU A 185 -21.40 -7.85 39.81
N GLU A 186 -22.66 -7.50 39.53
CA GLU A 186 -23.78 -7.67 40.47
C GLU A 186 -24.38 -9.09 40.48
N ASN A 187 -24.05 -9.94 39.50
CA ASN A 187 -24.40 -11.37 39.46
C ASN A 187 -23.22 -12.26 39.88
#